data_AF-A0A963PTC0-F1
#
_entry.id   AF-A0A963PTC0-F1
#
_cell.length_a   1.000
_cell.length_b   1.000
_cell.length_c   1.000
_cell.angle_alpha   90.00
_cell.angle_beta   90.00
_cell.angle_gamma   90.00
#
_symmetry.space_group_name_H-M   'P 1'
#
loop_
_entity.id
_entity.type
_entity.pdbx_description
1 polymer ?
#
loop_
_entity_poly.entity_id
_entity_poly.type
_entity_poly.pdbx_seq_one_letter_code
_entity_poly.pdbx_strand_id
1 'polypeptide(L)' 'ADIAVFNQWAEQGVCRKVDAAHLMVILWSSTQAYADFASQICLVLGKSEMEPEDFAAGEQLLVDMVLRTVLRVPAQTPP' A
#
# COMPACT_ATOMS: atom_id res chain seq x y z
N ALA A 1 12.16 6.84 -7.09
CA ALA A 1 12.02 5.97 -5.90
C ALA A 1 12.97 4.81 -6.10
N ASP A 2 13.96 4.67 -5.23
CA ASP A 2 15.06 3.73 -5.47
C ASP A 2 14.62 2.31 -5.12
N ILE A 3 14.25 1.54 -6.15
CA ILE A 3 13.99 0.10 -6.11
C ILE A 3 15.06 -0.64 -5.29
N ALA A 4 16.32 -0.16 -5.35
CA ALA A 4 17.45 -0.66 -4.59
C ALA A 4 17.22 -0.69 -3.07
N VAL A 5 16.50 0.30 -2.50
CA VAL A 5 16.22 0.39 -1.07
C VAL A 5 15.34 -0.76 -0.60
N PHE A 6 14.29 -1.10 -1.35
CA PHE A 6 13.41 -2.24 -1.02
C PHE A 6 14.16 -3.56 -1.09
N ASN A 7 15.04 -3.73 -2.08
CA ASN A 7 15.88 -4.92 -2.19
C ASN A 7 16.84 -5.03 -0.99
N GLN A 8 17.46 -3.92 -0.59
CA GLN A 8 18.34 -3.87 0.56
C GLN A 8 17.62 -4.20 1.87
N TRP A 9 16.39 -3.69 2.07
CA TRP A 9 15.58 -4.04 3.25
C TRP A 9 15.20 -5.51 3.28
N ALA A 10 14.93 -6.12 2.13
CA ALA A 10 14.68 -7.56 2.04
C ALA A 10 15.93 -8.37 2.39
N GLU A 11 17.12 -7.95 1.91
CA GLU A 11 18.41 -8.57 2.23
C GLU A 11 18.75 -8.46 3.73
N GLN A 12 18.46 -7.31 4.34
CA GLN A 12 18.62 -7.08 5.78
C GLN A 12 17.55 -7.77 6.64
N GLY A 13 16.55 -8.39 6.01
CA GLY A 13 15.48 -9.08 6.71
C GLY A 13 14.49 -8.16 7.43
N VAL A 14 14.44 -6.87 7.07
CA VAL A 14 13.46 -5.90 7.58
C VAL A 14 12.07 -6.19 7.01
N CYS A 15 12.01 -6.66 5.76
CA CYS A 15 10.78 -7.04 5.09
C CYS A 15 10.93 -8.34 4.28
N ARG A 16 9.81 -8.88 3.80
CA ARG A 16 9.77 -9.98 2.84
C ARG A 16 10.33 -9.54 1.50
N LYS A 17 11.03 -10.44 0.80
CA LYS A 17 11.43 -10.22 -0.60
C LYS A 17 10.18 -10.13 -1.48
N VAL A 18 10.00 -8.99 -2.14
CA VAL A 18 8.93 -8.70 -3.09
C VAL A 18 9.52 -8.08 -4.36
N ASP A 19 8.77 -8.08 -5.45
CA ASP A 19 9.16 -7.29 -6.62
C ASP A 19 8.93 -5.80 -6.34
N ALA A 20 10.02 -5.08 -6.12
CA ALA A 20 9.99 -3.67 -5.74
C ALA A 20 9.47 -2.75 -6.86
N ALA A 21 9.67 -3.11 -8.14
CA ALA A 21 9.13 -2.32 -9.25
C ALA A 21 7.59 -2.40 -9.27
N HIS A 22 7.05 -3.61 -9.13
CA HIS A 22 5.60 -3.80 -9.07
C HIS A 22 4.99 -3.22 -7.79
N LEU A 23 5.68 -3.29 -6.64
CA LEU A 23 5.23 -2.62 -5.42
C LEU A 23 5.12 -1.11 -5.62
N MET A 24 6.11 -0.48 -6.27
CA MET A 24 6.07 0.95 -6.57
C MET A 24 4.91 1.32 -7.50
N VAL A 25 4.66 0.51 -8.54
CA VAL A 25 3.50 0.72 -9.44
C VAL A 25 2.20 0.70 -8.64
N ILE A 26 2.01 -0.27 -7.75
CA ILE A 26 0.80 -0.35 -6.92
C ILE A 26 0.69 0.85 -5.97
N LEU A 27 1.76 1.25 -5.29
CA LEU A 27 1.76 2.41 -4.40
C LEU A 27 1.37 3.69 -5.13
N TRP A 28 1.95 3.92 -6.31
CA TRP A 28 1.64 5.09 -7.13
C TRP A 28 0.23 5.06 -7.68
N SER A 29 -0.19 3.93 -8.26
CA SER A 29 -1.53 3.81 -8.83
C SER A 29 -2.62 3.93 -7.77
N SER A 30 -2.44 3.29 -6.61
CA SER A 30 -3.45 3.29 -5.55
C SER A 30 -3.62 4.66 -4.89
N THR A 31 -2.53 5.42 -4.70
CA THR A 31 -2.60 6.78 -4.13
C THR A 31 -3.08 7.82 -5.14
N GLN A 32 -2.60 7.77 -6.40
CA GLN A 32 -3.09 8.66 -7.45
C GLN A 32 -4.57 8.46 -7.76
N ALA A 33 -5.11 7.25 -7.58
CA ALA A 33 -6.53 6.99 -7.80
C ALA A 33 -7.45 7.91 -6.97
N TYR A 34 -7.04 8.31 -5.76
CA TYR A 34 -7.81 9.23 -4.93
C TYR A 34 -7.84 10.67 -5.47
N ALA A 35 -6.90 11.05 -6.34
CA ALA A 35 -6.90 12.32 -7.05
C ALA A 35 -7.60 12.20 -8.41
N ASP A 36 -7.20 11.22 -9.23
CA ASP A 36 -7.65 11.07 -10.62
C ASP A 36 -9.11 10.63 -10.72
N PHE A 37 -9.59 9.87 -9.72
CA PHE A 37 -10.93 9.27 -9.72
C PHE A 37 -11.78 9.70 -8.52
N ALA A 38 -11.49 10.85 -7.91
CA ALA A 38 -12.22 11.37 -6.74
C ALA A 38 -13.75 11.36 -6.93
N SER A 39 -14.22 11.83 -8.09
CA SER A 39 -15.66 11.86 -8.40
C SER A 39 -16.29 10.47 -8.50
N GLN A 40 -15.54 9.47 -8.96
CA GLN A 40 -16.01 8.09 -9.02
C GLN A 40 -16.00 7.44 -7.63
N ILE A 41 -15.00 7.75 -6.80
CA ILE A 41 -14.95 7.31 -5.41
C ILE A 41 -16.13 7.87 -4.63
N CYS A 42 -16.50 9.14 -4.82
CA CYS A 42 -17.71 9.72 -4.24
C CYS A 42 -18.96 8.88 -4.54
N LEU A 43 -19.13 8.40 -5.77
CA LEU A 43 -20.25 7.55 -6.15
C LEU A 43 -20.23 6.21 -5.41
N VAL A 44 -19.05 5.59 -5.24
CA VAL A 44 -18.88 4.35 -4.48
C VAL A 44 -19.21 4.55 -2.99
N LEU A 45 -18.81 5.68 -2.42
CA LEU A 45 -19.03 6.02 -1.02
C LEU A 45 -20.43 6.60 -0.74
N GLY A 46 -21.21 6.90 -1.78
CA GLY A 46 -22.51 7.54 -1.64
C GLY A 46 -22.45 8.99 -1.15
N LYS A 47 -21.37 9.70 -1.50
CA LYS A 47 -21.09 11.09 -1.08
C LYS A 47 -21.13 12.04 -2.27
N SER A 48 -21.36 13.33 -2.01
CA SER A 48 -21.27 14.38 -3.03
C SER A 48 -19.83 14.81 -3.31
N GLU A 49 -18.97 14.75 -2.30
CA GLU A 49 -17.57 15.14 -2.37
C GLU A 49 -16.72 14.30 -1.42
N MET A 50 -15.41 14.26 -1.69
CA MET A 50 -14.42 13.64 -0.82
C MET A 50 -14.09 14.59 0.34
N GLU A 51 -14.11 14.07 1.55
CA GLU A 51 -13.73 14.77 2.77
C GLU A 51 -12.39 14.23 3.30
N PRO A 52 -11.67 14.98 4.15
CA PRO A 52 -10.39 14.55 4.73
C PRO A 52 -10.43 13.15 5.35
N GLU A 53 -11.54 12.77 5.96
CA GLU A 53 -11.76 11.46 6.58
C GLU A 53 -11.76 10.31 5.57
N ASP A 54 -12.22 10.55 4.34
CA ASP A 54 -12.22 9.52 3.28
C ASP A 54 -10.79 9.24 2.80
N PHE A 55 -9.96 10.27 2.68
CA PHE A 55 -8.54 10.12 2.37
C PHE A 55 -7.81 9.39 3.50
N ALA A 56 -8.11 9.73 4.77
CA ALA A 56 -7.53 9.06 5.92
C ALA A 56 -7.92 7.57 5.98
N ALA A 57 -9.18 7.24 5.70
CA ALA A 57 -9.64 5.85 5.62
C ALA A 57 -8.97 5.09 4.47
N GLY A 58 -8.82 5.73 3.31
CA GLY A 58 -8.10 5.19 2.16
C GLY A 58 -6.63 4.93 2.46
N GLU A 59 -5.93 5.91 3.04
CA GLU A 59 -4.55 5.79 3.49
C GLU A 59 -4.38 4.61 4.46
N GLN A 60 -5.24 4.52 5.48
CA GLN A 60 -5.17 3.45 6.47
C GLN A 60 -5.29 2.07 5.83
N LEU A 61 -6.21 1.90 4.88
CA LEU A 61 -6.37 0.65 4.15
C LEU A 61 -5.14 0.33 3.28
N LEU A 62 -4.64 1.31 2.53
CA LEU A 62 -3.46 1.12 1.68
C LEU A 62 -2.22 0.76 2.51
N VAL A 63 -2.02 1.43 3.65
CA VAL A 63 -0.94 1.11 4.60
C VAL A 63 -1.08 -0.33 5.10
N ASP A 64 -2.26 -0.76 5.55
CA ASP A 64 -2.47 -2.14 6.02
C ASP A 64 -2.21 -3.16 4.90
N MET A 65 -2.68 -2.93 3.68
CA MET A 65 -2.43 -3.79 2.53
C MET A 65 -0.93 -3.91 2.19
N VAL A 66 -0.20 -2.79 2.20
CA VAL A 66 1.23 -2.75 1.95
C VAL A 66 1.99 -3.46 3.06
N LEU A 67 1.67 -3.17 4.32
CA LEU A 67 2.29 -3.81 5.47
C LEU A 67 2.08 -5.31 5.43
N ARG A 68 0.87 -5.82 5.21
CA ARG A 68 0.63 -7.27 5.06
C ARG A 68 1.41 -7.90 3.91
N THR A 69 1.69 -7.13 2.87
CA THR A 69 2.49 -7.59 1.72
C THR A 69 3.97 -7.70 2.06
N VAL A 70 4.51 -6.79 2.88
CA VAL A 70 5.96 -6.70 3.15
C VAL A 70 6.38 -7.25 4.52
N LEU A 71 5.45 -7.39 5.46
CA LEU A 71 5.74 -7.94 6.78
C LEU A 71 6.15 -9.40 6.68
N ARG A 72 7.15 -9.77 7.47
CA ARG A 72 7.60 -11.16 7.58
C ARG A 72 6.66 -11.88 8.54
N VAL A 73 6.11 -13.02 8.12
CA VAL A 73 5.46 -13.94 9.05
C VAL A 73 6.58 -14.61 9.85
N PRO A 74 6.52 -14.62 11.19
CA PRO A 74 7.50 -15.35 11.99
C PRO A 74 7.51 -16.81 11.55
N ALA A 75 8.70 -17.38 11.40
CA ALA A 75 8.83 -18.81 11.09
C ALA A 75 8.07 -19.59 12.16
N GLN A 76 7.04 -20.33 11.74
CA GLN A 76 6.37 -21.28 12.64
C GLN A 76 7.45 -22.24 13.12
N THR A 77 7.73 -22.24 14.43
CA THR A 77 8.59 -23.24 15.04
C THR A 77 7.89 -24.60 14.84
N PRO A 78 8.53 -25.58 14.17
CA PRO A 78 7.94 -26.92 14.08
C PRO A 78 7.70 -27.46 15.50
N PRO A 79 6.63 -28.26 15.70
CA PRO A 79 6.32 -28.86 17.00
C PRO A 79 7.44 -29.79 17.50
#